data_AF-A0A8S3SRH8-F1
#
_entry.id   AF-A0A8S3SRH8-F1
#
_cell.length_a   1.000
_cell.length_b   1.000
_cell.length_c   1.000
_cell.angle_alpha   90.00
_cell.angle_beta   90.00
_cell.angle_gamma   90.00
#
_symmetry.space_group_name_H-M   'P 1'
#
loop_
_entity.id
_entity.type
_entity.pdbx_description
1 polymer ?
#
loop_
_entity_poly.entity_id
_entity_poly.type
_entity_poly.pdbx_seq_one_letter_code
_entity_poly.pdbx_strand_id
1 'polypeptide(L)'
;MPLFFVSCDIRSQNFIQTKNTRIVPGNASNRTSKARSGIQCSAECTSDENCCSSSYDTHSTLCILFSTCSPMTEYAEGYSVTKKTPEPVPKWFVGTNLCFEWRADGSGLGQCGDGEGSNKLCASVNEWTTYYRDRSDDSGGGCQMRWSIESVGYGSWFNNVKICYHWISAVGYGRDPCGVGETCASVGTPTNYYRDDTDNMSKACQMQWMLSVPVDAPEWIQNAQLCYQWYTDDDKGQCGGEANGSYCAIANTFTSFYSDHTNENAGGCYMRWKIFVDT
;
A
#
# COMPACT_ATOMS: atom_id res chain seq x y z
N MET A 1 24.51 16.31 11.04
CA MET A 1 24.12 15.06 11.72
C MET A 1 22.60 15.06 11.85
N PRO A 2 21.90 13.95 11.56
CA PRO A 2 20.47 14.03 11.30
C PRO A 2 19.62 14.07 12.56
N LEU A 3 18.69 15.02 12.61
CA LEU A 3 17.65 15.20 13.62
C LEU A 3 16.30 15.06 12.91
N PHE A 4 15.26 14.53 13.57
CA PHE A 4 13.96 14.27 12.93
C PHE A 4 12.89 15.21 13.51
N PHE A 5 12.17 15.91 12.64
CA PHE A 5 11.16 16.90 13.02
C PHE A 5 9.82 16.55 12.41
N VAL A 6 8.75 16.92 13.11
CA VAL A 6 7.38 16.66 12.72
C VAL A 6 6.58 17.94 13.01
N SER A 7 6.43 18.81 12.00
CA SER A 7 5.67 20.07 12.12
C SER A 7 4.20 19.82 11.82
N CYS A 8 3.28 20.41 12.60
CA CYS A 8 1.84 20.21 12.42
C CYS A 8 1.22 21.42 11.71
N ASP A 9 0.42 21.19 10.68
CA ASP A 9 -0.55 22.17 10.20
C ASP A 9 -1.92 21.89 10.87
N ILE A 10 -2.31 22.78 11.77
CA ILE A 10 -3.50 22.65 12.63
C ILE A 10 -4.80 22.64 11.81
N ARG A 11 -4.77 23.07 10.55
CA ARG A 11 -5.97 23.01 9.69
C ARG A 11 -6.15 21.68 8.99
N SER A 12 -5.12 20.84 8.91
CA SER A 12 -5.16 19.61 8.10
C SER A 12 -4.87 18.33 8.90
N GLN A 13 -4.53 18.42 10.19
CA GLN A 13 -4.03 17.28 11.00
C GLN A 13 -2.87 16.52 10.35
N ASN A 14 -2.22 17.11 9.34
CA ASN A 14 -1.12 16.50 8.63
C ASN A 14 0.18 16.99 9.23
N PHE A 15 1.01 16.02 9.62
CA PHE A 15 2.35 16.26 10.10
C PHE A 15 3.32 16.30 8.90
N ILE A 16 4.00 17.43 8.71
CA ILE A 16 5.10 17.56 7.74
C ILE A 16 6.38 17.10 8.44
N GLN A 17 6.87 15.93 8.04
CA GLN A 17 8.15 15.44 8.51
C GLN A 17 9.28 16.20 7.82
N THR A 18 10.16 16.85 8.60
CA THR A 18 11.40 17.44 8.08
C THR A 18 12.60 16.75 8.69
N LYS A 19 13.61 16.44 7.87
CA LYS A 19 14.88 15.87 8.33
C LYS A 19 15.90 17.00 8.46
N ASN A 20 16.67 16.99 9.55
CA ASN A 20 17.84 17.84 9.84
C ASN A 20 17.58 19.30 10.30
N THR A 21 16.39 19.65 10.80
CA THR A 21 16.01 21.04 11.13
C THR A 21 16.00 21.39 12.62
N ARG A 22 17.12 21.77 13.26
CA ARG A 22 17.11 22.11 14.70
C ARG A 22 16.23 23.34 15.01
N ILE A 23 15.14 23.14 15.76
CA ILE A 23 14.36 24.24 16.33
C ILE A 23 15.11 24.81 17.54
N VAL A 24 15.42 26.10 17.50
CA VAL A 24 15.94 26.83 18.65
C VAL A 24 14.73 27.39 19.41
N PRO A 25 14.57 27.08 20.72
CA PRO A 25 13.53 27.67 21.53
C PRO A 25 13.59 29.20 21.48
N GLY A 26 12.53 29.85 20.99
CA GLY A 26 12.24 31.23 21.38
C GLY A 26 11.78 31.28 22.85
N ASN A 27 11.35 32.44 23.35
CA ASN A 27 10.77 32.62 24.69
C ASN A 27 9.45 31.84 24.93
N ALA A 28 9.12 30.85 24.12
CA ALA A 28 7.95 30.00 24.28
C ALA A 28 8.18 28.94 25.37
N SER A 29 7.11 28.63 26.12
CA SER A 29 7.06 27.53 27.06
C SER A 29 7.12 26.20 26.31
N ASN A 30 8.30 25.61 26.24
CA ASN A 30 8.49 24.27 25.66
C ASN A 30 8.44 23.22 26.75
N ARG A 31 7.69 22.15 26.51
CA ARG A 31 7.69 20.96 27.36
C ARG A 31 8.63 19.93 26.76
N THR A 32 9.37 19.22 27.59
CA THR A 32 10.24 18.12 27.15
C THR A 32 9.84 16.83 27.83
N SER A 33 9.94 15.73 27.11
CA SER A 33 9.68 14.36 27.57
C SER A 33 10.69 13.40 26.94
N LYS A 34 10.78 12.17 27.45
CA LYS A 34 11.53 11.10 26.77
C LYS A 34 10.59 10.32 25.87
N ALA A 35 10.99 10.09 24.62
CA ALA A 35 10.26 9.27 23.66
C ALA A 35 11.20 8.23 23.01
N ARG A 36 10.67 7.04 22.72
CA ARG A 36 11.43 5.95 22.08
C ARG A 36 11.54 6.12 20.56
N SER A 37 10.70 6.98 19.98
CA SER A 37 10.67 7.24 18.53
C SER A 37 9.99 8.58 18.24
N GLY A 38 10.14 9.07 17.01
CA GLY A 38 9.40 10.23 16.52
C GLY A 38 7.89 9.99 16.52
N ILE A 39 7.43 8.75 16.28
CA ILE A 39 6.02 8.37 16.33
C ILE A 39 5.46 8.57 17.75
N GLN A 40 6.17 8.10 18.78
CA GLN A 40 5.74 8.31 20.16
C GLN A 40 5.69 9.80 20.50
N CYS A 41 6.68 10.59 20.07
CA CYS A 41 6.70 12.04 20.28
C CYS A 41 5.51 12.75 19.60
N SER A 42 5.17 12.33 18.37
CA SER A 42 4.00 12.83 17.64
C SER A 42 2.68 12.47 18.33
N ALA A 43 2.57 11.25 18.86
CA ALA A 43 1.41 10.79 19.61
C ALA A 43 1.24 11.59 20.91
N GLU A 44 2.33 11.85 21.64
CA GLU A 44 2.32 12.71 22.83
C GLU A 44 1.83 14.12 22.49
N CYS A 45 2.29 14.71 21.39
CA CYS A 45 1.79 16.01 20.92
C CYS A 45 0.30 15.96 20.57
N THR A 46 -0.15 14.91 19.88
CA THR A 46 -1.57 14.75 19.50
C THR A 46 -2.49 14.66 20.73
N SER A 47 -1.99 14.09 21.83
CA SER A 47 -2.73 13.97 23.10
C SER A 47 -2.69 15.21 24.00
N ASP A 48 -1.82 16.17 23.70
CA ASP A 48 -1.67 17.40 24.48
C ASP A 48 -2.41 18.53 23.76
N GLU A 49 -3.55 18.98 24.32
CA GLU A 49 -4.41 20.02 23.75
C GLU A 49 -3.68 21.36 23.49
N ASN A 50 -2.55 21.56 24.16
CA ASN A 50 -1.73 22.76 23.97
C ASN A 50 -0.60 22.55 22.96
N CYS A 51 -0.37 21.33 22.46
CA CYS A 51 0.74 21.07 21.55
C CYS A 51 0.38 21.40 20.11
N CYS A 52 1.14 22.34 19.53
CA CYS A 52 1.02 22.72 18.13
C CYS A 52 1.99 21.96 17.24
N SER A 53 3.15 21.54 17.75
CA SER A 53 4.15 20.79 16.98
C SER A 53 5.12 20.04 17.89
N SER A 54 5.86 19.08 17.33
CA SER A 54 6.84 18.30 18.10
C SER A 54 8.16 18.09 17.36
N SER A 55 9.22 17.88 18.13
CA SER A 55 10.56 17.56 17.62
C SER A 55 11.11 16.35 18.37
N TYR A 56 11.72 15.42 17.63
CA TYR A 56 12.34 14.23 18.22
C TYR A 56 13.84 14.16 17.93
N ASP A 57 14.63 14.21 18.99
CA ASP A 57 16.06 13.94 18.92
C ASP A 57 16.33 12.43 19.09
N THR A 58 16.73 11.78 18.00
CA THR A 58 17.06 10.35 17.98
C THR A 58 18.27 9.98 18.82
N HIS A 59 19.15 10.92 19.15
CA HIS A 59 20.36 10.65 19.93
C HIS A 59 20.09 10.73 21.43
N SER A 60 19.41 11.79 21.88
CA SER A 60 19.07 11.96 23.29
C SER A 60 17.73 11.33 23.68
N THR A 61 16.99 10.75 22.73
CA THR A 61 15.62 10.24 22.90
C THR A 61 14.66 11.31 23.44
N LEU A 62 14.94 12.58 23.14
CA LEU A 62 14.22 13.72 23.69
C LEU A 62 13.10 14.14 22.74
N CYS A 63 11.88 14.20 23.26
CA CYS A 63 10.74 14.80 22.60
C CYS A 63 10.55 16.22 23.13
N ILE A 64 10.38 17.19 22.23
CA ILE A 64 10.12 18.59 22.55
C ILE A 64 8.74 18.93 21.99
N LEU A 65 7.83 19.36 22.85
CA LEU A 65 6.46 19.76 22.52
C LEU A 65 6.38 21.29 22.57
N PHE A 66 5.90 21.90 21.48
CA PHE A 66 5.79 23.35 21.34
C PHE A 66 4.34 23.78 21.53
N SER A 67 4.12 24.74 22.45
CA SER A 67 2.77 25.20 22.80
C SER A 67 2.24 26.37 21.97
N THR A 68 3.09 26.99 21.17
CA THR A 68 2.72 28.14 20.33
C THR A 68 2.74 27.75 18.87
N CYS A 69 1.62 28.02 18.20
CA CYS A 69 1.42 27.74 16.79
C CYS A 69 1.79 28.93 15.91
N SER A 70 2.50 29.92 16.48
CA SER A 70 2.99 31.03 15.68
C SER A 70 3.81 30.46 14.53
N PRO A 71 3.63 30.96 13.29
CA PRO A 71 4.53 30.63 12.22
C PRO A 71 5.92 30.93 12.76
N MET A 72 6.74 29.89 12.93
CA MET A 72 8.12 30.08 13.31
C MET A 72 8.75 30.85 12.15
N THR A 73 8.74 32.17 12.24
CA THR A 73 9.58 33.02 11.42
C THR A 73 11.00 32.67 11.82
N GLU A 74 11.60 31.81 10.99
CA GLU A 74 13.01 31.50 10.91
C GLU A 74 13.87 32.70 11.35
N TYR A 75 14.31 32.70 12.61
CA TYR A 75 15.60 33.28 12.98
C TYR A 75 16.59 32.12 13.08
N ALA A 76 16.79 31.44 11.97
CA ALA A 76 18.02 30.71 11.70
C ALA A 76 18.80 31.57 10.69
N GLU A 77 19.53 32.58 11.19
CA GLU A 77 20.55 33.26 10.38
C GLU A 77 21.52 32.18 9.85
N GLY A 78 21.38 31.82 8.56
CA GLY A 78 22.30 30.94 7.86
C GLY A 78 21.78 29.56 7.44
N TYR A 79 20.54 29.17 7.72
CA TYR A 79 19.93 27.96 7.12
C TYR A 79 18.76 28.36 6.23
N SER A 80 18.99 28.41 4.92
CA SER A 80 17.90 28.51 3.96
C SER A 80 17.21 27.14 3.87
N VAL A 81 16.03 27.00 4.49
CA VAL A 81 15.12 25.91 4.16
C VAL A 81 14.61 26.15 2.75
N THR A 82 15.36 25.66 1.78
CA THR A 82 14.86 25.56 0.41
C THR A 82 13.78 24.50 0.44
N LYS A 83 12.51 24.95 0.38
CA LYS A 83 11.37 24.07 0.13
C LYS A 83 11.69 23.29 -1.14
N LYS A 84 12.07 22.02 -1.00
CA LYS A 84 12.32 21.16 -2.14
C LYS A 84 10.98 21.00 -2.84
N THR A 85 10.84 21.56 -4.04
CA THR A 85 9.68 21.29 -4.88
C THR A 85 9.62 19.77 -5.11
N PRO A 86 8.46 19.12 -4.91
CA PRO A 86 8.31 17.71 -5.23
C PRO A 86 8.80 17.45 -6.65
N GLU A 87 9.61 16.41 -6.81
CA GLU A 87 10.04 16.01 -8.14
C GLU A 87 8.82 15.51 -8.92
N PRO A 88 8.55 16.04 -10.13
CA PRO A 88 7.38 15.64 -10.89
C PRO A 88 7.47 14.17 -11.30
N VAL A 89 6.32 13.49 -11.37
CA VAL A 89 6.24 12.10 -11.84
C VAL A 89 6.80 12.03 -13.29
N PRO A 90 7.82 11.20 -13.56
CA PRO A 90 8.40 11.08 -14.89
C PRO A 90 7.39 10.54 -15.91
N LYS A 91 7.40 11.07 -17.14
CA LYS A 91 6.52 10.62 -18.22
C LYS A 91 6.61 9.11 -18.51
N TRP A 92 7.81 8.52 -18.38
CA TRP A 92 7.99 7.08 -18.57
C TRP A 92 7.22 6.26 -17.51
N PHE A 93 7.07 6.78 -16.28
CA PHE A 93 6.37 6.09 -15.22
C PHE A 93 4.87 6.06 -15.48
N VAL A 94 4.31 7.13 -16.06
CA VAL A 94 2.90 7.16 -16.50
C VAL A 94 2.60 6.04 -17.50
N GLY A 95 3.57 5.68 -18.35
CA GLY A 95 3.47 4.55 -19.28
C GLY A 95 3.81 3.18 -18.68
N THR A 96 4.01 3.08 -17.38
CA THR A 96 4.21 1.80 -16.68
C THR A 96 2.85 1.11 -16.49
N ASN A 97 2.82 -0.20 -16.74
CA ASN A 97 1.62 -1.01 -16.58
C ASN A 97 1.72 -1.90 -15.34
N LEU A 98 0.63 -1.93 -14.57
CA LEU A 98 0.36 -3.02 -13.63
C LEU A 98 -0.41 -4.10 -14.39
N CYS A 99 0.08 -5.34 -14.34
CA CYS A 99 -0.55 -6.46 -15.00
C CYS A 99 -0.90 -7.58 -14.03
N PHE A 100 -2.06 -8.18 -14.26
CA PHE A 100 -2.58 -9.36 -13.58
C PHE A 100 -2.75 -10.48 -14.61
N GLU A 101 -2.25 -11.67 -14.32
CA GLU A 101 -2.35 -12.84 -15.18
C GLU A 101 -2.97 -14.00 -14.42
N TRP A 102 -3.81 -14.78 -15.10
CA TRP A 102 -4.45 -15.94 -14.49
C TRP A 102 -4.50 -17.14 -15.44
N ARG A 103 -4.73 -18.33 -14.90
CA ARG A 103 -5.09 -19.53 -15.67
C ARG A 103 -5.90 -20.47 -14.79
N ALA A 104 -6.85 -21.17 -15.38
CA ALA A 104 -7.58 -22.23 -14.71
C ALA A 104 -6.75 -23.50 -14.57
N ASP A 105 -6.94 -24.20 -13.46
CA ASP A 105 -6.48 -25.57 -13.26
C ASP A 105 -7.48 -26.59 -13.80
N GLY A 106 -6.98 -27.58 -14.55
CA GLY A 106 -7.79 -28.70 -15.02
C GLY A 106 -8.89 -28.31 -16.01
N SER A 107 -10.09 -28.87 -15.85
CA SER A 107 -11.26 -28.63 -16.70
C SER A 107 -12.08 -27.38 -16.32
N GLY A 108 -11.69 -26.66 -15.26
CA GLY A 108 -12.41 -25.52 -14.67
C GLY A 108 -12.32 -24.22 -15.49
N LEU A 109 -12.46 -24.29 -16.82
CA LEU A 109 -12.35 -23.14 -17.73
C LEU A 109 -13.38 -22.02 -17.45
N GLY A 110 -14.40 -22.28 -16.62
CA GLY A 110 -15.42 -21.31 -16.23
C GLY A 110 -15.17 -20.57 -14.91
N GLN A 111 -14.24 -21.04 -14.07
CA GLN A 111 -14.00 -20.44 -12.74
C GLN A 111 -13.18 -19.15 -12.85
N CYS A 112 -12.16 -19.15 -13.69
CA CYS A 112 -11.16 -18.08 -13.71
C CYS A 112 -11.36 -17.15 -14.91
N GLY A 113 -11.98 -16.00 -14.68
CA GLY A 113 -12.23 -14.97 -15.68
C GLY A 113 -13.41 -15.29 -16.62
N ASP A 114 -13.85 -14.31 -17.38
CA ASP A 114 -14.99 -14.44 -18.30
C ASP A 114 -14.63 -15.04 -19.69
N GLY A 115 -13.64 -15.93 -19.77
CA GLY A 115 -13.40 -16.75 -20.97
C GLY A 115 -12.94 -16.04 -22.25
N GLU A 116 -12.68 -14.72 -22.25
CA GLU A 116 -12.26 -14.00 -23.46
C GLU A 116 -10.74 -13.78 -23.54
N GLY A 117 -10.07 -14.67 -24.28
CA GLY A 117 -8.99 -14.34 -25.21
C GLY A 117 -7.59 -14.00 -24.68
N SER A 118 -7.46 -13.40 -23.49
CA SER A 118 -6.15 -13.12 -22.90
C SER A 118 -6.19 -13.31 -21.39
N ASN A 119 -5.42 -14.29 -20.92
CA ASN A 119 -5.09 -14.60 -19.53
C ASN A 119 -4.23 -13.50 -18.84
N LYS A 120 -4.46 -12.24 -19.21
CA LYS A 120 -3.69 -11.07 -18.79
C LYS A 120 -4.53 -9.80 -18.91
N LEU A 121 -4.65 -9.05 -17.81
CA LEU A 121 -5.17 -7.68 -17.76
C LEU A 121 -4.00 -6.76 -17.43
N CYS A 122 -3.92 -5.61 -18.11
CA CYS A 122 -2.95 -4.58 -17.78
C CYS A 122 -3.62 -3.21 -17.73
N ALA A 123 -3.11 -2.32 -16.90
CA ALA A 123 -3.50 -0.92 -16.87
C ALA A 123 -2.31 -0.01 -16.60
N SER A 124 -2.34 1.16 -17.23
CA SER A 124 -1.35 2.21 -17.01
C SER A 124 -1.43 2.72 -15.57
N VAL A 125 -0.37 3.41 -15.12
CA VAL A 125 -0.41 4.16 -13.86
C VAL A 125 -1.59 5.14 -13.87
N ASN A 126 -2.27 5.23 -12.73
CA ASN A 126 -3.52 5.97 -12.49
C ASN A 126 -4.77 5.40 -13.19
N GLU A 127 -4.66 4.29 -13.90
CA GLU A 127 -5.79 3.57 -14.49
C GLU A 127 -6.04 2.26 -13.73
N TRP A 128 -7.31 1.85 -13.67
CA TRP A 128 -7.66 0.52 -13.18
C TRP A 128 -7.55 -0.49 -14.30
N THR A 129 -7.10 -1.71 -13.98
CA THR A 129 -7.34 -2.85 -14.86
C THR A 129 -8.83 -3.00 -15.12
N THR A 130 -9.18 -3.67 -16.23
CA THR A 130 -10.53 -4.25 -16.34
C THR A 130 -10.77 -5.20 -15.16
N TYR A 131 -12.03 -5.53 -14.91
CA TYR A 131 -12.34 -6.50 -13.88
C TYR A 131 -11.94 -7.90 -14.34
N TYR A 132 -11.19 -8.60 -13.50
CA TYR A 132 -11.11 -10.04 -13.48
C TYR A 132 -12.33 -10.57 -12.72
N ARG A 133 -12.97 -11.61 -13.23
CA ARG A 133 -14.07 -12.27 -12.53
C ARG A 133 -13.60 -13.60 -11.99
N ASP A 134 -13.68 -13.77 -10.68
CA ASP A 134 -13.58 -15.07 -10.03
C ASP A 134 -14.97 -15.67 -9.90
N ARG A 135 -15.21 -16.84 -10.49
CA ARG A 135 -16.47 -17.58 -10.35
C ARG A 135 -16.25 -18.74 -9.39
N SER A 136 -16.92 -18.62 -8.26
CA SER A 136 -16.84 -19.50 -7.11
C SER A 136 -18.04 -20.47 -7.09
N ASP A 137 -18.38 -21.10 -8.23
CA ASP A 137 -19.64 -21.84 -8.41
C ASP A 137 -19.53 -23.38 -8.24
N ASP A 138 -18.55 -23.85 -7.46
CA ASP A 138 -18.32 -25.29 -7.17
C ASP A 138 -18.13 -26.16 -8.43
N SER A 139 -17.75 -25.55 -9.56
CA SER A 139 -17.51 -26.28 -10.80
C SER A 139 -16.21 -27.12 -10.80
N GLY A 140 -15.47 -27.08 -9.69
CA GLY A 140 -14.26 -27.84 -9.43
C GLY A 140 -13.06 -27.34 -10.23
N GLY A 141 -12.00 -26.95 -9.54
CA GLY A 141 -10.79 -26.47 -10.17
C GLY A 141 -10.02 -25.54 -9.25
N GLY A 142 -9.34 -24.57 -9.84
CA GLY A 142 -8.62 -23.56 -9.08
C GLY A 142 -8.04 -22.51 -10.03
N CYS A 143 -7.82 -21.32 -9.50
CA CYS A 143 -7.29 -20.21 -10.26
C CYS A 143 -5.83 -19.97 -9.89
N GLN A 144 -4.95 -20.15 -10.86
CA GLN A 144 -3.57 -19.75 -10.70
C GLN A 144 -3.42 -18.29 -11.12
N MET A 145 -3.01 -17.44 -10.20
CA MET A 145 -2.92 -15.98 -10.37
C MET A 145 -1.50 -15.47 -10.14
N ARG A 146 -1.09 -14.44 -10.88
CA ARG A 146 0.19 -13.74 -10.67
C ARG A 146 0.13 -12.29 -11.11
N TRP A 147 1.04 -11.48 -10.60
CA TRP A 147 1.11 -10.04 -10.87
C TRP A 147 2.48 -9.66 -11.44
N SER A 148 2.52 -8.61 -12.25
CA SER A 148 3.77 -8.05 -12.79
C SER A 148 3.67 -6.55 -12.98
N ILE A 149 4.82 -5.88 -13.04
CA ILE A 149 4.95 -4.49 -13.46
C ILE A 149 5.72 -4.47 -14.78
N GLU A 150 5.17 -3.86 -15.82
CA GLU A 150 5.83 -3.71 -17.12
C GLU A 150 6.12 -2.25 -17.38
N SER A 151 7.36 -1.92 -17.72
CA SER A 151 7.77 -0.53 -17.96
C SER A 151 8.90 -0.49 -18.99
N VAL A 152 9.08 0.66 -19.62
CA VAL A 152 10.17 0.91 -20.60
C VAL A 152 10.81 2.27 -20.35
N GLY A 153 12.10 2.40 -20.66
CA GLY A 153 12.81 3.69 -20.59
C GLY A 153 13.02 4.24 -19.17
N TYR A 154 12.98 3.37 -18.16
CA TYR A 154 13.14 3.74 -16.76
C TYR A 154 14.61 3.76 -16.29
N GLY A 155 14.89 4.46 -15.19
CA GLY A 155 16.23 4.51 -14.59
C GLY A 155 16.61 3.21 -13.87
N SER A 156 17.90 2.91 -13.75
CA SER A 156 18.39 1.62 -13.20
C SER A 156 17.85 1.28 -11.81
N TRP A 157 17.60 2.28 -10.96
CA TRP A 157 17.00 2.11 -9.63
C TRP A 157 15.61 1.47 -9.68
N PHE A 158 14.83 1.68 -10.74
CA PHE A 158 13.47 1.17 -10.87
C PHE A 158 13.41 -0.35 -11.05
N ASN A 159 14.50 -1.01 -11.46
CA ASN A 159 14.59 -2.49 -11.47
C ASN A 159 14.42 -3.10 -10.06
N ASN A 160 14.68 -2.31 -9.03
CA ASN A 160 14.53 -2.74 -7.64
C ASN A 160 13.12 -2.49 -7.09
N VAL A 161 12.24 -1.85 -7.86
CA VAL A 161 10.81 -1.78 -7.53
C VAL A 161 10.21 -3.16 -7.76
N LYS A 162 9.37 -3.60 -6.81
CA LYS A 162 8.72 -4.90 -6.87
C LYS A 162 7.23 -4.78 -6.61
N ILE A 163 6.45 -5.63 -7.25
CA ILE A 163 5.11 -5.97 -6.78
C ILE A 163 5.21 -7.19 -5.88
N CYS A 164 4.61 -7.10 -4.70
CA CYS A 164 4.55 -8.17 -3.72
C CYS A 164 3.10 -8.48 -3.40
N TYR A 165 2.83 -9.75 -3.11
CA TYR A 165 1.60 -10.15 -2.44
C TYR A 165 1.89 -11.21 -1.38
N HIS A 166 1.10 -11.19 -0.33
CA HIS A 166 1.18 -12.08 0.81
C HIS A 166 -0.19 -12.69 1.04
N TRP A 167 -0.22 -13.99 1.34
CA TRP A 167 -1.44 -14.72 1.60
C TRP A 167 -1.31 -15.62 2.82
N ILE A 168 -2.42 -15.78 3.52
CA ILE A 168 -2.55 -16.66 4.67
C ILE A 168 -3.92 -17.35 4.63
N SER A 169 -3.96 -18.62 5.02
CA SER A 169 -5.23 -19.27 5.32
C SER A 169 -5.80 -18.81 6.66
N ALA A 170 -7.11 -18.63 6.71
CA ALA A 170 -7.79 -18.37 7.98
C ALA A 170 -7.63 -19.56 8.94
N VAL A 171 -7.16 -19.27 10.16
CA VAL A 171 -6.76 -20.27 11.15
C VAL A 171 -7.91 -21.22 11.52
N GLY A 172 -7.66 -22.54 11.60
CA GLY A 172 -8.49 -23.48 12.38
C GLY A 172 -9.22 -24.60 11.65
N TYR A 173 -8.66 -25.20 10.60
CA TYR A 173 -9.06 -26.53 10.10
C TYR A 173 -7.84 -27.32 9.61
N GLY A 174 -7.95 -28.65 9.53
CA GLY A 174 -6.84 -29.58 9.22
C GLY A 174 -6.38 -29.61 7.75
N ARG A 175 -6.95 -28.77 6.88
CA ARG A 175 -6.50 -28.59 5.49
C ARG A 175 -6.25 -27.10 5.27
N ASP A 176 -5.11 -26.78 4.67
CA ASP A 176 -4.64 -25.43 4.41
C ASP A 176 -4.87 -25.13 2.91
N PRO A 177 -6.02 -24.53 2.53
CA PRO A 177 -6.39 -24.35 1.11
C PRO A 177 -5.35 -23.56 0.32
N CYS A 178 -4.83 -22.50 0.94
CA CYS A 178 -3.96 -21.54 0.25
C CYS A 178 -2.52 -21.55 0.76
N GLY A 179 -2.25 -22.15 1.92
CA GLY A 179 -0.95 -22.06 2.55
C GLY A 179 -0.74 -20.74 3.29
N VAL A 180 0.53 -20.53 3.66
CA VAL A 180 1.07 -19.23 4.04
C VAL A 180 2.23 -18.95 3.10
N GLY A 181 2.25 -17.76 2.50
CA GLY A 181 3.32 -17.40 1.60
C GLY A 181 3.36 -15.93 1.24
N GLU A 182 4.54 -15.49 0.80
CA GLU A 182 4.77 -14.18 0.24
C GLU A 182 5.63 -14.36 -1.01
N THR A 183 5.34 -13.61 -2.06
CA THR A 183 6.22 -13.52 -3.21
C THR A 183 6.26 -12.10 -3.75
N CYS A 184 7.40 -11.77 -4.34
CA CYS A 184 7.65 -10.49 -4.95
C CYS A 184 8.32 -10.69 -6.31
N ALA A 185 8.03 -9.81 -7.26
CA ALA A 185 8.72 -9.79 -8.53
C ALA A 185 9.15 -8.38 -8.91
N SER A 186 10.35 -8.29 -9.49
CA SER A 186 10.89 -7.04 -10.03
C SER A 186 10.18 -6.64 -11.32
N VAL A 187 10.30 -5.36 -11.69
CA VAL A 187 9.84 -4.83 -12.97
C VAL A 187 10.33 -5.70 -14.13
N GLY A 188 9.41 -6.04 -15.04
CA GLY A 188 9.65 -6.91 -16.20
C GLY A 188 9.55 -8.40 -15.90
N THR A 189 9.32 -8.81 -14.65
CA THR A 189 9.12 -10.20 -14.26
C THR A 189 7.80 -10.39 -13.51
N PRO A 190 7.05 -11.48 -13.77
CA PRO A 190 5.88 -11.80 -12.98
C PRO A 190 6.26 -12.52 -11.69
N THR A 191 5.39 -12.39 -10.69
CA THR A 191 5.47 -13.20 -9.47
C THR A 191 5.31 -14.68 -9.77
N ASN A 192 5.63 -15.52 -8.78
CA ASN A 192 5.17 -16.91 -8.80
C ASN A 192 3.63 -16.94 -8.86
N TYR A 193 3.09 -18.05 -9.34
CA TYR A 193 1.65 -18.27 -9.28
C TYR A 193 1.23 -18.53 -7.84
N TYR A 194 0.26 -17.74 -7.38
CA TYR A 194 -0.66 -18.11 -6.31
C TYR A 194 -1.68 -19.09 -6.88
N ARG A 195 -2.05 -20.10 -6.11
CA ARG A 195 -3.14 -21.00 -6.48
C ARG A 195 -4.27 -20.78 -5.50
N ASP A 196 -5.39 -20.30 -5.99
CA ASP A 196 -6.65 -20.33 -5.28
C ASP A 196 -7.36 -21.66 -5.59
N ASP A 197 -7.70 -22.39 -4.53
CA ASP A 197 -8.37 -23.71 -4.54
C ASP A 197 -9.30 -23.75 -3.32
N THR A 198 -10.09 -22.69 -3.16
CA THR A 198 -11.00 -22.47 -2.01
C THR A 198 -12.37 -23.11 -2.18
N ASP A 199 -12.61 -23.84 -3.27
CA ASP A 199 -13.86 -24.57 -3.52
C ASP A 199 -14.24 -25.45 -2.30
N ASN A 200 -15.50 -25.35 -1.88
CA ASN A 200 -16.08 -26.09 -0.75
C ASN A 200 -15.41 -25.89 0.62
N MET A 201 -14.70 -24.78 0.83
CA MET A 201 -14.08 -24.48 2.11
C MET A 201 -14.90 -23.44 2.87
N SER A 202 -15.23 -23.72 4.13
CA SER A 202 -15.98 -22.80 4.99
C SER A 202 -15.18 -21.57 5.45
N LYS A 203 -13.97 -21.37 4.91
CA LYS A 203 -13.03 -20.34 5.35
C LYS A 203 -12.31 -19.72 4.17
N ALA A 204 -12.10 -18.42 4.31
CA ALA A 204 -11.48 -17.59 3.32
C ALA A 204 -9.95 -17.68 3.29
N CYS A 205 -9.39 -17.48 2.11
CA CYS A 205 -7.97 -17.14 1.97
C CYS A 205 -7.80 -15.64 2.07
N GLN A 206 -6.82 -15.18 2.83
CA GLN A 206 -6.63 -13.77 3.04
C GLN A 206 -5.44 -13.29 2.22
N MET A 207 -5.62 -12.21 1.47
CA MET A 207 -4.61 -11.66 0.57
C MET A 207 -4.37 -10.18 0.84
N GLN A 208 -3.12 -9.75 0.70
CA GLN A 208 -2.73 -8.35 0.73
C GLN A 208 -1.63 -8.08 -0.30
N TRP A 209 -1.56 -6.87 -0.80
CA TRP A 209 -0.62 -6.46 -1.85
C TRP A 209 0.25 -5.29 -1.40
N MET A 210 1.46 -5.20 -1.94
CA MET A 210 2.39 -4.11 -1.67
C MET A 210 3.18 -3.75 -2.93
N LEU A 211 3.39 -2.44 -3.13
CA LEU A 211 4.42 -1.93 -4.04
C LEU A 211 5.70 -1.68 -3.22
N SER A 212 6.70 -2.53 -3.35
CA SER A 212 7.99 -2.36 -2.67
C SER A 212 8.90 -1.45 -3.49
N VAL A 213 9.41 -0.40 -2.85
CA VAL A 213 10.17 0.68 -3.47
C VAL A 213 11.47 0.90 -2.69
N PRO A 214 12.63 1.01 -3.35
CA PRO A 214 13.91 1.27 -2.68
C PRO A 214 13.87 2.53 -1.81
N VAL A 215 14.56 2.50 -0.67
CA VAL A 215 14.60 3.62 0.29
C VAL A 215 15.25 4.90 -0.28
N ASP A 216 16.06 4.74 -1.32
CA ASP A 216 16.76 5.80 -2.05
C ASP A 216 16.02 6.24 -3.33
N ALA A 217 14.84 5.67 -3.60
CA ALA A 217 14.02 6.06 -4.74
C ALA A 217 13.51 7.51 -4.60
N PRO A 218 13.13 8.17 -5.70
CA PRO A 218 12.50 9.48 -5.66
C PRO A 218 11.25 9.53 -4.75
N GLU A 219 11.03 10.67 -4.11
CA GLU A 219 9.92 10.84 -3.16
C GLU A 219 8.55 10.58 -3.76
N TRP A 220 8.34 10.95 -5.03
CA TRP A 220 7.05 10.75 -5.71
C TRP A 220 6.62 9.26 -5.73
N ILE A 221 7.55 8.32 -5.89
CA ILE A 221 7.21 6.89 -5.92
C ILE A 221 7.10 6.29 -4.51
N GLN A 222 7.76 6.88 -3.51
CA GLN A 222 7.57 6.48 -2.11
C GLN A 222 6.15 6.78 -1.62
N ASN A 223 5.50 7.77 -2.24
CA ASN A 223 4.10 8.13 -1.98
C ASN A 223 3.11 7.47 -2.95
N ALA A 224 3.58 6.66 -3.90
CA ALA A 224 2.70 5.88 -4.77
C ALA A 224 1.87 4.89 -3.95
N GLN A 225 0.66 4.59 -4.41
CA GLN A 225 -0.23 3.63 -3.79
C GLN A 225 -0.48 2.45 -4.71
N LEU A 226 -0.49 1.24 -4.16
CA LEU A 226 -1.08 0.07 -4.81
C LEU A 226 -2.50 -0.09 -4.28
N CYS A 227 -3.46 -0.11 -5.19
CA CYS A 227 -4.86 -0.25 -4.85
C CYS A 227 -5.47 -1.51 -5.45
N TYR A 228 -6.42 -2.05 -4.72
CA TYR A 228 -7.24 -3.19 -5.04
C TYR A 228 -8.71 -2.80 -4.84
N GLN A 229 -9.59 -3.27 -5.71
CA GLN A 229 -11.03 -3.05 -5.60
C GLN A 229 -11.80 -4.29 -6.02
N TRP A 230 -12.91 -4.54 -5.34
CA TRP A 230 -13.80 -5.63 -5.69
C TRP A 230 -15.29 -5.27 -5.57
N TYR A 231 -16.12 -6.06 -6.23
CA TYR A 231 -17.57 -6.13 -6.01
C TYR A 231 -18.10 -7.54 -6.25
N THR A 232 -19.29 -7.81 -5.71
CA THR A 232 -20.05 -9.07 -5.80
C THR A 232 -21.19 -8.92 -6.81
N ASP A 233 -21.46 -9.92 -7.65
CA ASP A 233 -22.64 -9.90 -8.54
C ASP A 233 -23.92 -10.43 -7.87
N ASP A 234 -23.84 -11.49 -7.06
CA ASP A 234 -25.03 -12.12 -6.46
C ASP A 234 -24.90 -12.37 -4.94
N ASP A 235 -23.90 -13.13 -4.49
CA ASP A 235 -23.67 -13.43 -3.07
C ASP A 235 -22.53 -12.57 -2.48
N LYS A 236 -22.92 -11.60 -1.63
CA LYS A 236 -21.98 -10.72 -0.90
C LYS A 236 -21.02 -11.49 0.00
N GLY A 237 -21.40 -12.69 0.42
CA GLY A 237 -20.58 -13.56 1.23
C GLY A 237 -19.30 -14.00 0.53
N GLN A 238 -19.27 -14.00 -0.81
CA GLN A 238 -18.19 -14.60 -1.58
C GLN A 238 -16.91 -13.77 -1.63
N CYS A 239 -17.02 -12.44 -1.50
CA CYS A 239 -15.89 -11.52 -1.66
C CYS A 239 -15.54 -10.81 -0.35
N GLY A 240 -15.29 -11.60 0.69
CA GLY A 240 -14.78 -11.09 1.96
C GLY A 240 -15.80 -10.53 2.92
N GLY A 241 -17.07 -10.93 2.74
CA GLY A 241 -18.17 -10.54 3.64
C GLY A 241 -18.71 -9.12 3.44
N GLU A 242 -18.11 -8.34 2.52
CA GLU A 242 -18.61 -7.04 2.11
C GLU A 242 -19.03 -7.07 0.63
N ALA A 243 -20.12 -6.36 0.31
CA ALA A 243 -20.66 -6.36 -1.06
C ALA A 243 -19.66 -5.80 -2.08
N ASN A 244 -18.97 -4.72 -1.70
CA ASN A 244 -18.03 -3.96 -2.51
C ASN A 244 -16.98 -3.36 -1.56
N GLY A 245 -15.73 -3.28 -1.99
CA GLY A 245 -14.70 -2.62 -1.20
C GLY A 245 -13.50 -2.20 -2.03
N SER A 246 -12.63 -1.40 -1.41
CA SER A 246 -11.35 -1.04 -1.99
C SER A 246 -10.32 -0.82 -0.90
N TYR A 247 -9.11 -1.33 -1.12
CA TYR A 247 -7.96 -1.08 -0.28
C TYR A 247 -6.88 -0.39 -1.10
N CYS A 248 -6.21 0.57 -0.50
CA CYS A 248 -5.01 1.18 -1.04
C CYS A 248 -3.94 1.19 0.06
N ALA A 249 -2.70 0.93 -0.32
CA ALA A 249 -1.56 1.11 0.57
C ALA A 249 -0.47 1.91 -0.14
N ILE A 250 0.13 2.84 0.60
CA ILE A 250 1.34 3.53 0.17
C ILE A 250 2.49 2.53 -0.03
N ALA A 251 3.47 2.91 -0.85
CA ALA A 251 4.63 2.07 -1.11
C ALA A 251 5.32 1.60 0.19
N ASN A 252 5.87 0.40 0.15
CA ASN A 252 6.46 -0.30 1.30
C ASN A 252 5.50 -0.61 2.45
N THR A 253 4.19 -0.53 2.22
CA THR A 253 3.15 -0.97 3.15
C THR A 253 2.20 -1.93 2.43
N PHE A 254 1.79 -3.00 3.11
CA PHE A 254 0.75 -3.89 2.58
C PHE A 254 -0.64 -3.25 2.73
N THR A 255 -1.54 -3.54 1.80
CA THR A 255 -2.97 -3.27 1.95
C THR A 255 -3.53 -4.01 3.17
N SER A 256 -4.73 -3.64 3.60
CA SER A 256 -5.53 -4.52 4.46
C SER A 256 -5.75 -5.87 3.77
N PHE A 257 -5.99 -6.91 4.58
CA PHE A 257 -6.33 -8.23 4.08
C PHE A 257 -7.71 -8.19 3.41
N TYR A 258 -7.74 -8.50 2.12
CA TYR A 258 -8.92 -9.01 1.45
C TYR A 258 -9.15 -10.45 1.89
N SER A 259 -10.39 -10.81 2.17
CA SER A 259 -10.76 -12.21 2.46
C SER A 259 -11.48 -12.77 1.25
N ASP A 260 -10.98 -13.85 0.71
CA ASP A 260 -11.52 -14.53 -0.46
C ASP A 260 -12.32 -15.74 -0.01
N HIS A 261 -13.66 -15.63 0.01
CA HIS A 261 -14.53 -16.58 0.70
C HIS A 261 -15.48 -17.29 -0.26
N THR A 262 -14.95 -18.20 -1.05
CA THR A 262 -15.75 -19.08 -1.91
C THR A 262 -16.68 -19.97 -1.07
N ASN A 263 -17.98 -19.95 -1.34
CA ASN A 263 -18.96 -20.87 -0.76
C ASN A 263 -19.72 -21.61 -1.88
N GLU A 264 -20.62 -22.52 -1.54
CA GLU A 264 -21.38 -23.32 -2.52
C GLU A 264 -22.48 -22.54 -3.28
N ASN A 265 -22.69 -21.25 -2.98
CA ASN A 265 -23.72 -20.46 -3.64
C ASN A 265 -23.27 -20.01 -5.03
N ALA A 266 -24.23 -19.65 -5.88
CA ALA A 266 -23.91 -18.98 -7.13
C ALA A 266 -23.42 -17.54 -6.88
N GLY A 267 -22.42 -17.11 -7.65
CA GLY A 267 -21.89 -15.76 -7.59
C GLY A 267 -20.44 -15.69 -8.05
N GLY A 268 -19.82 -14.54 -7.81
CA GLY A 268 -18.40 -14.36 -8.01
C GLY A 268 -17.89 -12.99 -7.57
N CYS A 269 -16.57 -12.86 -7.64
CA CYS A 269 -15.84 -11.66 -7.27
C CYS A 269 -15.26 -10.98 -8.48
N TYR A 270 -15.68 -9.73 -8.72
CA TYR A 270 -15.07 -8.90 -9.73
C TYR A 270 -13.95 -8.10 -9.08
N MET A 271 -12.72 -8.38 -9.46
CA MET A 271 -11.51 -7.82 -8.88
C MET A 271 -10.73 -6.98 -9.88
N ARG A 272 -10.13 -5.88 -9.42
CA ARG A 272 -9.24 -5.06 -10.24
C ARG A 272 -8.17 -4.37 -9.41
N TRP A 273 -7.09 -3.97 -10.07
CA TRP A 273 -5.93 -3.36 -9.42
C TRP A 273 -5.50 -2.08 -10.14
N LYS A 274 -4.82 -1.17 -9.42
CA LYS A 274 -4.14 -0.01 -9.99
C LYS A 274 -2.90 0.38 -9.20
N ILE A 275 -1.94 1.01 -9.87
CA ILE A 275 -0.94 1.86 -9.21
C ILE A 275 -1.43 3.30 -9.31
N PHE A 276 -1.51 4.01 -8.19
CA PHE A 276 -1.92 5.41 -8.12
C PHE A 276 -0.75 6.29 -7.68
N VAL A 277 -0.56 7.43 -8.34
CA VAL A 277 0.38 8.48 -7.96
C VAL A 277 -0.30 9.84 -8.13
N ASP A 278 -0.03 10.75 -7.20
CA ASP A 278 -0.44 12.14 -7.31
C ASP A 278 0.47 12.85 -8.32
N THR A 279 -0.12 13.47 -9.35
CA THR A 279 0.60 14.04 -10.51
C THR A 279 0.48 15.55 -10.58
#